data_AF-A0A450SCB5-F1
#
_entry.id   AF-A0A450SCB5-F1
#
_cell.length_a   1.000
_cell.length_b   1.000
_cell.length_c   1.000
_cell.angle_alpha   90.00
_cell.angle_beta   90.00
_cell.angle_gamma   90.00
#
_symmetry.space_group_name_H-M   'P 1'
#
loop_
_entity.id
_entity.type
_entity.pdbx_description
1 polymer ?
#
loop_
_entity_poly.entity_id
_entity_poly.type
_entity_poly.pdbx_seq_one_letter_code
_entity_poly.pdbx_strand_id
1 'polypeptide(L)' 'MTTTTFDTLQFVKILKGAKFNDEQAEAISQAVGNAQRESDLATKADVRILESKIDSIRWILGIIVLLTVVPLIRNFF' A
#
# COMPACT_ATOMS: atom_id res chain seq x y z
N MET A 1 -3.75 -6.97 -9.00
CA MET A 1 -3.05 -5.69 -8.80
C MET A 1 -2.19 -5.43 -10.02
N THR A 2 -2.53 -4.42 -10.83
CA THR A 2 -1.69 -3.98 -11.95
C THR A 2 -0.59 -3.09 -11.41
N THR A 3 0.66 -3.57 -11.44
CA THR A 3 1.84 -2.74 -11.17
C THR A 3 2.01 -1.76 -12.32
N THR A 4 1.64 -0.49 -12.12
CA THR A 4 1.88 0.55 -13.11
C THR A 4 3.37 0.89 -13.08
N THR A 5 4.14 0.37 -14.03
CA THR A 5 5.56 0.69 -14.19
C THR A 5 5.71 2.14 -14.68
N PHE A 6 6.53 2.93 -14.01
CA PHE A 6 6.86 4.28 -14.44
C PHE A 6 7.83 4.23 -15.64
N ASP A 7 7.37 4.70 -16.81
CA ASP A 7 8.19 4.82 -18.02
C ASP A 7 8.86 6.20 -18.07
N THR A 8 10.11 6.25 -17.62
CA THR A 8 10.97 7.45 -17.65
C THR A 8 11.08 8.04 -19.06
N LEU A 9 11.11 7.21 -20.10
CA LEU A 9 11.31 7.66 -21.48
C LEU A 9 10.07 8.39 -22.02
N GLN A 10 8.88 7.87 -21.71
CA GLN A 10 7.62 8.53 -22.06
C GLN A 10 7.48 9.86 -21.32
N PHE A 11 7.86 9.89 -20.03
CA PHE A 11 7.79 11.09 -19.21
C PHE A 11 8.74 12.20 -19.69
N VAL A 12 9.99 11.87 -20.05
CA VAL A 12 10.94 12.81 -20.69
C VAL A 12 10.36 13.39 -21.99
N LYS A 13 9.73 12.57 -22.85
CA LYS A 13 9.11 13.04 -24.10
C LYS A 13 8.01 14.07 -23.87
N ILE A 14 7.18 13.87 -22.84
CA ILE A 14 6.12 14.80 -22.45
C ILE A 14 6.72 16.14 -22.01
N LEU A 15 7.77 16.11 -21.18
CA LEU A 15 8.46 17.31 -20.70
C LEU A 15 9.12 18.09 -21.84
N LYS A 16 9.79 17.40 -22.77
CA LYS A 16 10.33 18.04 -23.99
C LYS A 16 9.23 18.67 -24.84
N GLY A 17 8.09 18.00 -24.99
CA GLY A 17 6.90 18.56 -25.66
C GLY A 17 6.36 19.83 -24.99
N ALA A 18 6.54 19.95 -23.67
CA ALA A 18 6.19 21.11 -22.87
C ALA A 18 7.30 22.19 -22.80
N LYS A 19 8.28 22.16 -23.72
CA LYS A 19 9.40 23.13 -23.83
C LYS A 19 10.44 23.06 -22.71
N PHE A 20 10.47 21.99 -21.91
CA PHE A 20 11.60 21.74 -21.01
C PHE A 20 12.83 21.32 -21.81
N ASN A 21 14.00 21.78 -21.39
CA ASN A 21 15.25 21.34 -22.00
C ASN A 21 15.60 19.89 -21.58
N ASP A 22 16.53 19.27 -22.29
CA ASP A 22 16.88 17.86 -22.10
C ASP A 22 17.33 17.55 -20.67
N GLU A 23 18.13 18.43 -20.09
CA GLU A 23 18.69 18.29 -18.74
C GLU A 23 17.60 18.39 -17.65
N GLN A 24 16.65 19.31 -17.82
CA GLN A 24 15.49 19.46 -16.95
C GLN A 24 14.55 18.26 -17.05
N ALA A 25 14.28 17.79 -18.28
CA ALA A 25 13.42 16.65 -18.49
C ALA A 25 14.00 15.39 -17.83
N GLU A 26 15.30 15.18 -17.95
CA GLU A 26 16.00 14.06 -17.31
C GLU A 26 16.01 14.17 -15.78
N ALA A 27 16.34 15.34 -15.24
CA ALA A 27 16.38 15.57 -13.80
C ALA A 27 15.01 15.36 -13.13
N ILE A 28 13.94 15.88 -13.72
CA ILE A 28 12.57 15.71 -13.20
C ILE A 28 12.14 14.25 -13.32
N SER A 29 12.49 13.57 -14.40
CA SER A 29 12.16 12.15 -14.60
C SER A 29 12.86 11.23 -13.60
N GLN A 30 14.14 11.50 -13.29
CA GLN A 30 14.87 10.77 -12.27
C GLN A 30 14.31 11.02 -10.87
N ALA A 31 14.00 12.27 -10.53
CA ALA A 31 13.44 12.62 -9.22
C ALA A 31 12.09 11.93 -8.98
N VAL A 32 11.19 11.96 -9.97
CA VAL A 32 9.87 11.30 -9.88
C VAL A 32 10.00 9.77 -9.87
N GLY A 33 10.89 9.21 -10.70
CA GLY A 33 11.13 7.77 -10.73
C GLY A 33 11.75 7.22 -9.43
N ASN A 34 12.62 8.00 -8.77
CA ASN A 34 13.19 7.65 -7.47
C ASN A 34 12.15 7.77 -6.35
N ALA A 35 11.37 8.85 -6.32
CA ALA A 35 10.31 9.04 -5.32
C ALA A 35 9.22 7.96 -5.41
N GLN A 36 8.84 7.52 -6.61
CA GLN A 36 7.90 6.41 -6.77
C GLN A 36 8.46 5.07 -6.25
N ARG A 37 9.75 4.79 -6.53
CA ARG A 37 10.44 3.60 -6.01
C ARG A 37 10.53 3.60 -4.48
N GLU A 38 10.75 4.75 -3.86
CA GLU A 38 10.74 4.90 -2.40
C GLU A 38 9.33 4.82 -1.80
N SER A 39 8.31 5.33 -2.50
CA SER A 39 6.92 5.31 -2.01
C SER A 39 6.26 3.93 -2.02
N ASP A 40 6.64 3.05 -2.96
CA ASP A 40 6.12 1.68 -3.06
C ASP A 40 6.69 0.76 -1.94
N LEU A 41 7.82 1.15 -1.34
CA LEU A 41 8.44 0.46 -0.20
C LEU A 41 7.73 0.77 1.13
N ALA A 42 7.33 2.02 1.36
CA ALA A 42 6.65 2.43 2.60
C ALA A 42 5.18 1.97 2.65
N THR A 43 4.44 2.16 1.55
CA THR A 43 2.98 1.92 1.56
C THR A 43 2.62 0.43 1.61
N LYS A 44 3.41 -0.44 0.98
CA LYS A 44 3.15 -1.90 1.03
C LYS A 44 3.54 -2.54 2.36
N ALA A 45 4.59 -2.05 3.01
CA ALA A 45 5.00 -2.54 4.32
C ALA A 45 3.92 -2.22 5.36
N ASP A 46 3.44 -0.98 5.37
CA ASP A 46 2.46 -0.52 6.35
C ASP A 46 1.08 -1.15 6.14
N VAL A 47 0.65 -1.35 4.89
CA VAL A 47 -0.63 -2.03 4.58
C VAL A 47 -0.60 -3.51 5.01
N ARG A 48 0.51 -4.22 4.79
CA ARG A 48 0.65 -5.62 5.27
C ARG A 48 0.64 -5.72 6.78
N ILE A 49 1.22 -4.75 7.48
CA ILE A 49 1.19 -4.69 8.95
C ILE A 49 -0.25 -4.44 9.43
N LEU A 50 -1.02 -3.62 8.73
CA LEU A 50 -2.41 -3.32 9.09
C LEU A 50 -3.35 -4.52 8.86
N GLU A 51 -3.21 -5.25 7.75
CA GLU A 51 -3.98 -6.47 7.48
C GLU A 51 -3.73 -7.55 8.56
N SER A 52 -2.47 -7.76 8.95
CA SER A 52 -2.10 -8.70 10.01
C SER A 52 -2.72 -8.37 11.37
N LYS A 53 -2.78 -7.06 11.71
CA LYS A 53 -3.41 -6.60 12.95
C LYS A 53 -4.92 -6.82 12.93
N ILE A 54 -5.58 -6.58 11.79
CA ILE A 54 -7.04 -6.77 11.65
C ILE A 54 -7.40 -8.25 11.78
N ASP A 55 -6.63 -9.16 11.17
CA ASP A 55 -6.87 -10.59 11.31
C ASP A 55 -6.66 -11.09 12.74
N SER A 56 -5.64 -10.58 13.43
CA SER A 56 -5.40 -10.90 14.84
C SER A 56 -6.56 -10.45 15.74
N ILE A 57 -7.07 -9.23 15.51
CA ILE A 57 -8.24 -8.72 16.24
C ILE A 57 -9.49 -9.55 15.95
N ARG A 58 -9.71 -9.94 14.69
CA ARG A 58 -10.85 -10.79 14.28
C ARG A 58 -10.84 -12.14 15.00
N TRP A 59 -9.68 -12.79 15.10
CA TRP A 59 -9.54 -14.07 15.81
C TRP A 59 -9.72 -13.93 17.32
N ILE A 60 -9.17 -12.88 17.93
CA ILE A 60 -9.32 -12.60 19.38
C ILE A 60 -10.79 -12.35 19.72
N LEU A 61 -11.50 -11.56 18.92
CA LEU A 61 -12.93 -11.30 19.12
C LEU A 61 -13.76 -12.58 18.98
N GLY A 62 -13.44 -13.43 18.00
CA GLY A 62 -14.11 -14.74 17.85
C GLY A 62 -13.96 -15.63 19.09
N ILE A 63 -12.76 -15.67 19.68
CA ILE A 63 -12.49 -16.44 20.91
C ILE A 63 -13.25 -15.86 22.11
N ILE A 64 -13.26 -14.53 22.28
CA ILE A 64 -13.97 -13.86 23.39
C ILE A 64 -15.48 -14.12 23.29
N VAL A 65 -16.06 -14.00 22.08
CA VAL A 65 -17.48 -14.30 21.86
C VAL A 65 -17.77 -15.78 22.14
N LEU A 66 -16.91 -16.69 21.69
CA LEU A 66 -17.07 -18.12 21.98
C LEU A 66 -17.03 -18.40 23.49
N LEU A 67 -16.05 -17.84 24.20
CA LEU A 67 -15.87 -18.01 25.64
C LEU A 67 -17.00 -17.41 26.47
N THR A 68 -17.70 -16.40 25.97
CA THR A 68 -18.80 -15.74 26.70
C THR A 68 -20.16 -16.34 26.37
N VAL A 69 -20.40 -16.66 25.09
CA VAL A 69 -21.70 -17.15 24.61
C VAL A 69 -21.91 -18.64 24.92
N VAL A 70 -20.88 -19.48 24.80
CA VAL A 70 -20.97 -20.93 25.10
C VAL A 70 -21.42 -21.22 26.54
N PRO A 71 -20.79 -20.65 27.59
CA PRO A 71 -21.23 -20.91 28.96
C PRO A 71 -22.59 -20.28 29.26
N LEU A 72 -22.96 -19.17 28.60
CA LEU A 72 -24.27 -18.54 28.78
C LEU A 72 -25.40 -19.45 28.31
N ILE A 73 -25.25 -20.10 27.15
CA ILE A 73 -26.24 -21.06 26.63
C ILE A 73 -26.35 -22.27 27.55
N ARG A 74 -25.21 -22.80 28.03
CA ARG A 74 -25.17 -23.94 28.97
C ARG A 74 -25.75 -23.62 30.34
N ASN A 75 -25.70 -22.36 30.79
CA ASN A 75 -26.33 -21.93 32.04
C ASN A 75 -27.84 -21.72 31.90
N PHE A 76 -28.35 -21.56 30.68
CA PHE A 76 -29.77 -21.33 30.39
C PHE A 76 -30.54 -22.62 30.04
N PHE A 77 -29.84 -23.71 29.71
CA PHE A 77 -30.40 -25.02 29.33
C PHE A 77 -29.96 -26.11 30.31
#